data_AF-A0A3D0GVH9-F1
#
_entry.id   AF-A0A3D0GVH9-F1
#
_cell.length_a   1.000
_cell.length_b   1.000
_cell.length_c   1.000
_cell.angle_alpha   90.00
_cell.angle_beta   90.00
_cell.angle_gamma   90.00
#
_symmetry.space_group_name_H-M   'P 1'
#
loop_
_entity.id
_entity.type
_entity.pdbx_description
1 polymer ?
#
loop_
_entity_poly.entity_id
_entity_poly.type
_entity_poly.pdbx_seq_one_letter_code
_entity_poly.pdbx_strand_id
1 'polypeptide(L)'
;MKKKKIIKTILIIILILAALTGGVFLALLLNGTFSQKLASGKYYIQGNDKYKDAYIEVKGDQIQFYNIDLNDALGTVAIKRYEKVIAKKPDKKLSEEEFNSYFDYNKNFVDSPYTIEYIADGTNKLGTYKYYHFMSIGCIYSTFVIHYDSWEKTIDIVLDGNSLLTFKKK
;
A
#
# COMPACT_ATOMS: atom_id res chain seq x y z
N MET A 1 20.67 -48.77 24.47
CA MET A 1 20.49 -47.50 25.22
C MET A 1 20.81 -46.22 24.43
N LYS A 2 21.91 -46.13 23.66
CA LYS A 2 22.31 -44.91 22.94
C LYS A 2 21.28 -44.40 21.90
N LYS A 3 20.67 -45.30 21.09
CA LYS A 3 19.63 -44.94 20.10
C LYS A 3 18.38 -44.27 20.73
N LYS A 4 17.87 -44.78 21.86
CA LYS A 4 16.73 -44.18 22.58
C LYS A 4 17.05 -42.78 23.10
N LYS A 5 18.27 -42.53 23.59
CA LYS A 5 18.71 -41.19 24.02
C LYS A 5 18.79 -40.22 22.83
N ILE A 6 19.35 -40.65 21.70
CA ILE A 6 19.44 -39.84 20.46
C ILE A 6 18.05 -39.45 19.94
N ILE A 7 17.12 -40.41 19.85
CA ILE A 7 15.74 -40.15 19.42
C ILE A 7 15.04 -39.15 20.35
N LYS A 8 15.22 -39.30 21.68
CA LYS A 8 14.65 -38.37 22.66
C LYS A 8 15.21 -36.95 22.49
N THR A 9 16.51 -36.81 22.26
CA THR A 9 17.15 -35.52 22.01
C THR A 9 16.63 -34.87 20.71
N ILE A 10 16.50 -35.64 19.62
CA ILE A 10 15.94 -35.13 18.35
C ILE A 10 14.50 -34.64 18.54
N LEU A 11 13.66 -35.40 19.24
CA LEU A 11 12.29 -34.99 19.55
C LEU A 11 12.22 -33.69 20.35
N ILE A 12 13.10 -33.53 21.34
CA ILE A 12 13.18 -32.28 22.14
C ILE A 12 13.57 -31.10 21.24
N ILE A 13 14.54 -31.28 20.34
CA ILE A 13 14.95 -30.23 19.40
C ILE A 13 13.79 -29.85 18.46
N ILE A 14 13.06 -30.84 17.93
CA ILE A 14 11.89 -30.59 17.07
C ILE A 14 10.81 -29.83 17.84
N LEU A 15 10.52 -30.20 19.09
CA LEU A 15 9.55 -29.51 19.95
C LEU A 15 9.95 -28.06 20.22
N ILE A 16 11.24 -27.82 20.52
CA ILE A 16 11.78 -26.46 20.73
C ILE A 16 11.66 -25.63 19.45
N LEU A 17 12.04 -26.20 18.29
CA LEU A 17 11.92 -25.53 17.01
C LEU A 17 10.46 -25.21 16.66
N ALA A 18 9.55 -26.16 16.86
CA ALA A 18 8.11 -25.95 16.63
C ALA A 18 7.52 -24.89 17.56
N ALA A 19 7.94 -24.84 18.83
CA ALA A 19 7.51 -23.81 19.77
C ALA A 19 8.05 -22.43 19.39
N LEU A 20 9.31 -22.34 18.95
CA LEU A 20 9.92 -21.10 18.47
C LEU A 20 9.24 -20.59 17.20
N THR A 21 9.06 -21.45 16.19
CA THR A 21 8.42 -21.06 14.93
C THR A 21 6.95 -20.73 15.13
N GLY A 22 6.23 -21.49 15.96
CA GLY A 22 4.85 -21.21 16.33
C GLY A 22 4.70 -19.89 17.09
N GLY A 23 5.61 -19.61 18.03
CA GLY A 23 5.63 -18.35 18.78
C GLY A 23 5.92 -17.14 17.88
N VAL A 24 6.90 -17.25 16.98
CA VAL A 24 7.21 -16.20 15.99
C VAL A 24 6.03 -15.98 15.03
N PHE A 25 5.42 -17.05 14.54
CA PHE A 25 4.27 -16.97 13.65
C PHE A 25 3.07 -16.30 14.33
N LEU A 26 2.77 -16.67 15.58
CA LEU A 26 1.71 -16.04 16.36
C LEU A 26 1.98 -14.55 16.61
N ALA A 27 3.21 -14.19 16.95
CA ALA A 27 3.60 -12.79 17.13
C ALA A 27 3.44 -11.97 15.83
N LEU A 28 3.78 -12.54 14.68
CA LEU A 28 3.61 -11.94 13.35
C LEU A 28 2.14 -11.88 12.88
N LEU A 29 1.28 -12.80 13.37
CA LEU A 29 -0.16 -12.71 13.17
C LEU A 29 -0.75 -11.55 13.97
N LEU A 30 -0.43 -11.50 15.27
CA LEU A 30 -0.97 -10.51 16.20
C LEU A 30 -0.51 -9.08 15.89
N ASN A 31 0.70 -8.89 15.34
CA ASN A 31 1.19 -7.57 14.92
C ASN A 31 0.68 -7.14 13.53
N GLY A 32 -0.18 -7.94 12.89
CA GLY A 32 -0.79 -7.63 11.60
C GLY A 32 0.16 -7.76 10.40
N THR A 33 1.34 -8.38 10.52
CA THR A 33 2.23 -8.67 9.38
C THR A 33 1.60 -9.63 8.37
N PHE A 34 0.70 -10.50 8.81
CA PHE A 34 -0.07 -11.39 7.96
C PHE A 34 -1.47 -10.85 7.59
N SER A 35 -1.76 -9.59 7.88
CA SER A 35 -3.03 -8.97 7.48
C SER A 35 -3.03 -8.60 6.00
N GLN A 36 -4.15 -8.84 5.33
CA GLN A 36 -4.43 -8.30 3.97
C GLN A 36 -4.76 -6.80 4.00
N LYS A 37 -4.81 -6.18 5.19
CA LYS A 37 -5.09 -4.76 5.39
C LYS A 37 -3.83 -3.98 5.67
N LEU A 38 -3.87 -2.69 5.33
CA LEU A 38 -2.82 -1.75 5.72
C LEU A 38 -2.77 -1.66 7.25
N ALA A 39 -1.57 -1.69 7.83
CA ALA A 39 -1.43 -1.63 9.28
C ALA A 39 -1.62 -0.19 9.77
N SER A 40 -2.67 0.08 10.54
CA SER A 40 -2.99 1.43 11.03
C SER A 40 -1.81 2.14 11.70
N GLY A 41 -1.66 3.44 11.46
CA GLY A 41 -0.55 4.27 11.93
C GLY A 41 -0.11 5.30 10.89
N LYS A 42 0.97 6.02 11.21
CA LYS A 42 1.55 7.04 10.34
C LYS A 42 2.73 6.49 9.55
N TYR A 43 2.72 6.72 8.25
CA TYR A 43 3.78 6.36 7.30
C TYR A 43 4.40 7.64 6.76
N TYR A 44 5.69 7.85 6.98
CA TYR A 44 6.38 9.09 6.63
C TYR A 44 7.08 8.97 5.30
N ILE A 45 7.07 10.01 4.48
CA ILE A 45 7.69 9.99 3.16
C ILE A 45 9.19 9.68 3.27
N GLN A 46 9.74 9.02 2.26
CA GLN A 46 11.14 8.64 2.15
C GLN A 46 11.77 9.32 0.93
N GLY A 47 12.99 9.84 1.10
CA GLY A 47 13.81 10.33 -0.02
C GLY A 47 13.21 11.50 -0.81
N ASN A 48 12.31 12.29 -0.23
CA ASN A 48 11.69 13.43 -0.89
C ASN A 48 11.95 14.72 -0.09
N ASP A 49 12.90 15.53 -0.55
CA ASP A 49 13.30 16.76 0.15
C ASP A 49 12.23 17.85 0.12
N LYS A 50 11.47 17.95 -0.99
CA LYS A 50 10.40 18.94 -1.15
C LYS A 50 9.28 18.74 -0.12
N TYR A 51 8.94 17.47 0.15
CA TYR A 51 7.83 17.08 1.01
C TYR A 51 8.29 16.35 2.27
N LYS A 52 9.47 16.67 2.83
CA LYS A 52 10.09 15.92 3.94
C LYS A 52 9.21 15.63 5.17
N ASP A 53 8.20 16.47 5.42
CA ASP A 53 7.28 16.37 6.56
C ASP A 53 5.94 15.68 6.19
N ALA A 54 5.83 15.18 4.95
CA ALA A 54 4.67 14.47 4.45
C ALA A 54 4.53 13.10 5.10
N TYR A 55 3.26 12.75 5.37
CA TYR A 55 2.92 11.44 5.86
C TYR A 55 1.54 11.01 5.37
N ILE A 56 1.32 9.70 5.42
CA ILE A 56 0.03 9.06 5.26
C ILE A 56 -0.43 8.60 6.63
N GLU A 57 -1.66 8.91 7.02
CA GLU A 57 -2.30 8.29 8.18
C GLU A 57 -3.26 7.21 7.74
N VAL A 58 -3.11 6.01 8.30
CA VAL A 58 -4.02 4.88 8.10
C VAL A 58 -4.80 4.63 9.39
N LYS A 59 -6.13 4.70 9.33
CA LYS A 59 -7.05 4.39 10.45
C LYS A 59 -8.08 3.38 9.99
N GLY A 60 -7.91 2.11 10.38
CA GLY A 60 -8.76 1.04 9.86
C GLY A 60 -8.60 0.89 8.35
N ASP A 61 -9.69 1.14 7.61
CA ASP A 61 -9.74 1.16 6.15
C ASP A 61 -9.58 2.55 5.53
N GLN A 62 -9.44 3.59 6.36
CA GLN A 62 -9.24 4.94 5.88
C GLN A 62 -7.77 5.27 5.70
N ILE A 63 -7.46 5.96 4.59
CA ILE A 63 -6.14 6.51 4.28
C ILE A 63 -6.28 8.01 3.98
N GLN A 64 -5.38 8.82 4.51
CA GLN A 64 -5.34 10.26 4.22
C GLN A 64 -3.90 10.75 4.15
N PHE A 65 -3.64 11.65 3.21
CA PHE A 65 -2.34 12.26 2.98
C PHE A 65 -2.25 13.60 3.70
N TYR A 66 -1.08 13.92 4.23
CA TYR A 66 -0.82 15.14 4.99
C TYR A 66 0.49 15.78 4.55
N ASN A 67 0.55 17.11 4.65
CA ASN A 67 1.73 17.94 4.38
C ASN A 67 2.35 17.70 2.99
N ILE A 68 1.53 17.41 1.98
CA ILE A 68 1.94 17.17 0.61
C ILE A 68 0.93 17.81 -0.34
N ASP A 69 1.44 18.35 -1.45
CA ASP A 69 0.62 18.70 -2.60
C ASP A 69 0.67 17.54 -3.60
N LEU A 70 -0.38 16.73 -3.62
CA LEU A 70 -0.53 15.59 -4.54
C LEU A 70 -0.80 16.03 -5.98
N ASN A 71 -1.39 17.22 -6.20
CA ASN A 71 -1.56 17.77 -7.53
C ASN A 71 -0.19 18.05 -8.16
N ASP A 72 0.73 18.62 -7.40
CA ASP A 72 2.12 18.80 -7.82
C ASP A 72 2.87 17.46 -7.94
N ALA A 73 2.76 16.58 -6.94
CA ALA A 73 3.53 15.33 -6.91
C ALA A 73 3.11 14.31 -7.98
N LEU A 74 1.82 14.23 -8.32
CA LEU A 74 1.26 13.20 -9.22
C LEU A 74 0.73 13.77 -10.54
N GLY A 75 0.29 15.04 -10.54
CA GLY A 75 -0.50 15.61 -11.63
C GLY A 75 0.20 15.56 -12.99
N THR A 76 1.49 15.89 -13.06
CA THR A 76 2.23 15.84 -14.34
C THR A 76 2.20 14.46 -14.98
N VAL A 77 2.36 13.39 -14.18
CA VAL A 77 2.37 12.01 -14.69
C VAL A 77 0.96 11.58 -15.07
N ALA A 78 -0.04 11.90 -14.24
CA ALA A 78 -1.43 11.58 -14.48
C ALA A 78 -2.00 12.27 -15.73
N ILE A 79 -1.70 13.55 -15.92
CA ILE A 79 -2.14 14.33 -17.09
C ILE A 79 -1.51 13.77 -18.36
N LYS A 80 -0.20 13.46 -18.35
CA LYS A 80 0.47 12.82 -19.50
C LYS A 80 -0.16 11.47 -19.86
N ARG A 81 -0.58 10.68 -18.87
CA ARG A 81 -1.31 9.43 -19.11
C ARG A 81 -2.65 9.71 -19.79
N TYR A 82 -3.42 10.65 -19.26
CA TYR A 82 -4.70 11.06 -19.82
C TYR A 82 -4.57 11.52 -21.27
N GLU A 83 -3.64 12.44 -21.55
CA GLU A 83 -3.37 12.94 -22.91
C GLU A 83 -3.03 11.82 -23.90
N LYS A 84 -2.19 10.85 -23.49
CA LYS A 84 -1.87 9.68 -24.31
C LYS A 84 -3.09 8.83 -24.64
N VAL A 85 -4.03 8.70 -23.71
CA VAL A 85 -5.26 7.94 -23.95
C VAL A 85 -6.18 8.71 -24.89
N ILE A 86 -6.40 10.01 -24.65
CA ILE A 86 -7.31 10.82 -25.46
C ILE A 86 -6.78 11.03 -26.88
N ALA A 87 -5.46 11.08 -27.08
CA ALA A 87 -4.86 11.10 -28.41
C ALA A 87 -5.23 9.85 -29.25
N LYS A 88 -5.46 8.70 -28.60
CA LYS A 88 -5.87 7.45 -29.25
C LYS A 88 -7.39 7.26 -29.28
N LYS A 89 -8.10 7.84 -28.32
CA LYS A 89 -9.56 7.73 -28.13
C LYS A 89 -10.16 9.09 -27.78
N PRO A 90 -10.31 9.99 -28.76
CA PRO A 90 -10.82 11.34 -28.51
C PRO A 90 -12.26 11.36 -27.96
N ASP A 91 -13.04 10.31 -28.23
CA ASP A 91 -14.40 10.09 -27.71
C ASP A 91 -14.45 9.90 -26.19
N LYS A 92 -13.31 9.62 -25.55
CA LYS A 92 -13.19 9.47 -24.09
C LYS A 92 -12.78 10.76 -23.39
N LYS A 93 -12.67 11.87 -24.12
CA LYS A 93 -12.27 13.15 -23.55
C LYS A 93 -13.30 13.59 -22.50
N LEU A 94 -12.79 13.89 -21.31
CA LEU A 94 -13.59 14.44 -20.23
C LEU A 94 -13.99 15.89 -20.54
N SER A 95 -15.14 16.31 -20.03
CA SER A 95 -15.45 17.73 -19.91
C SER A 95 -14.44 18.42 -18.99
N GLU A 96 -14.36 19.74 -19.05
CA GLU A 96 -13.47 20.52 -18.20
C GLU A 96 -13.80 20.34 -16.70
N GLU A 97 -15.09 20.30 -16.37
CA GLU A 97 -15.56 20.08 -15.00
C GLU A 97 -15.14 18.70 -14.47
N GLU A 98 -15.37 17.64 -15.26
CA GLU A 98 -14.95 16.28 -14.90
C GLU A 98 -13.43 16.19 -14.76
N PHE A 99 -12.67 16.79 -15.68
CA PHE A 99 -11.22 16.79 -15.61
C PHE A 99 -10.74 17.46 -14.32
N ASN A 100 -11.22 18.67 -14.03
CA ASN A 100 -10.83 19.39 -12.83
C ASN A 100 -11.25 18.64 -11.55
N SER A 101 -12.40 17.97 -11.55
CA SER A 101 -12.85 17.18 -10.40
C SER A 101 -12.04 15.91 -10.19
N TYR A 102 -11.70 15.18 -11.25
CA TYR A 102 -11.02 13.89 -11.15
C TYR A 102 -9.51 14.01 -10.97
N PHE A 103 -8.90 15.11 -11.43
CA PHE A 103 -7.45 15.34 -11.34
C PHE A 103 -7.05 16.28 -10.19
N ASP A 104 -7.99 16.70 -9.35
CA ASP A 104 -7.71 17.39 -8.08
C ASP A 104 -7.46 16.39 -6.94
N TYR A 105 -6.27 15.79 -6.94
CA TYR A 105 -5.81 14.84 -5.94
C TYR A 105 -5.78 15.40 -4.52
N ASN A 106 -5.50 16.70 -4.34
CA ASN A 106 -5.53 17.31 -3.01
C ASN A 106 -6.93 17.24 -2.41
N LYS A 107 -7.92 17.73 -3.16
CA LYS A 107 -9.31 17.71 -2.71
C LYS A 107 -9.81 16.30 -2.37
N ASN A 108 -9.36 15.30 -3.13
CA ASN A 108 -9.85 13.94 -3.00
C ASN A 108 -9.09 13.08 -1.97
N PHE A 109 -7.83 13.38 -1.66
CA PHE A 109 -6.97 12.50 -0.85
C PHE A 109 -6.19 13.20 0.27
N VAL A 110 -6.04 14.53 0.20
CA VAL A 110 -5.42 15.35 1.25
C VAL A 110 -6.51 15.94 2.14
N ASP A 111 -7.50 16.60 1.53
CA ASP A 111 -8.57 17.31 2.25
C ASP A 111 -9.59 16.36 2.86
N SER A 112 -9.62 15.10 2.45
CA SER A 112 -10.56 14.09 2.95
C SER A 112 -9.92 12.71 3.01
N PRO A 113 -10.28 11.88 4.00
CA PRO A 113 -9.87 10.49 4.05
C PRO A 113 -10.56 9.68 2.95
N TYR A 114 -9.82 8.78 2.33
CA TYR A 114 -10.32 7.82 1.36
C TYR A 114 -10.52 6.46 2.03
N THR A 115 -11.66 5.82 1.79
CA THR A 115 -11.92 4.46 2.26
C THR A 115 -11.41 3.45 1.26
N ILE A 116 -10.43 2.62 1.67
CA ILE A 116 -9.89 1.53 0.87
C ILE A 116 -10.88 0.39 0.84
N GLU A 117 -11.33 0.04 -0.36
CA GLU A 117 -12.12 -1.17 -0.59
C GLU A 117 -11.21 -2.40 -0.61
N TYR A 118 -11.28 -3.20 0.47
CA TYR A 118 -10.57 -4.47 0.55
C TYR A 118 -11.38 -5.57 -0.13
N ILE A 119 -10.98 -5.93 -1.35
CA ILE A 119 -11.52 -7.09 -2.05
C ILE A 119 -10.75 -8.33 -1.58
N ALA A 120 -11.48 -9.35 -1.14
CA ALA A 120 -10.93 -10.66 -0.83
C ALA A 120 -10.56 -11.38 -2.15
N ASP A 121 -9.48 -10.95 -2.80
CA ASP A 121 -8.91 -11.66 -3.94
C ASP A 121 -8.00 -12.79 -3.44
N GLY A 122 -8.13 -13.98 -4.03
CA GLY A 122 -7.27 -15.14 -3.78
C GLY A 122 -5.79 -14.93 -4.18
N THR A 123 -5.45 -13.84 -4.86
CA THR A 123 -4.06 -13.42 -5.10
C THR A 123 -3.41 -12.74 -3.89
N ASN A 124 -4.20 -12.19 -2.95
CA ASN A 124 -3.73 -11.61 -1.70
C ASN A 124 -3.38 -12.72 -0.70
N LYS A 125 -2.26 -13.39 -0.94
CA LYS A 125 -1.80 -14.48 -0.09
C LYS A 125 -1.33 -13.97 1.27
N LEU A 126 -1.70 -14.72 2.30
CA LEU A 126 -1.23 -14.51 3.66
C LEU A 126 0.30 -14.70 3.68
N GLY A 127 1.06 -13.67 4.08
CA GLY A 127 2.51 -13.81 4.26
C GLY A 127 3.38 -13.74 3.00
N THR A 128 2.86 -13.27 1.86
CA THR A 128 3.69 -12.92 0.70
C THR A 128 3.62 -11.42 0.39
N TYR A 129 4.26 -10.69 1.29
CA TYR A 129 5.02 -9.44 1.15
C TYR A 129 4.37 -8.19 0.52
N LYS A 130 3.60 -8.24 -0.57
CA LYS A 130 3.12 -7.02 -1.25
C LYS A 130 1.67 -7.13 -1.72
N TYR A 131 0.86 -6.15 -1.34
CA TYR A 131 -0.53 -5.99 -1.76
C TYR A 131 -0.67 -4.75 -2.62
N TYR A 132 -1.59 -4.75 -3.57
CA TYR A 132 -1.91 -3.57 -4.35
C TYR A 132 -3.39 -3.20 -4.19
N HIS A 133 -3.66 -1.92 -4.01
CA HIS A 133 -5.01 -1.36 -3.94
C HIS A 133 -5.14 -0.20 -4.91
N PHE A 134 -6.26 -0.14 -5.62
CA PHE A 134 -6.54 0.97 -6.52
C PHE A 134 -7.21 2.09 -5.75
N MET A 135 -6.66 3.29 -5.85
CA MET A 135 -7.32 4.53 -5.44
C MET A 135 -7.76 5.26 -6.70
N SER A 136 -9.07 5.46 -6.85
CA SER A 136 -9.65 6.03 -8.06
C SER A 136 -10.69 7.07 -7.72
N ILE A 137 -10.76 8.16 -8.50
CA ILE A 137 -11.76 9.22 -8.35
C ILE A 137 -12.58 9.27 -9.63
N GLY A 138 -13.71 8.58 -9.66
CA GLY A 138 -14.72 8.66 -10.73
C GLY A 138 -14.30 8.18 -12.13
N CYS A 139 -13.01 8.13 -12.47
CA CYS A 139 -12.52 7.69 -13.76
C CYS A 139 -11.17 6.94 -13.67
N ILE A 140 -10.97 6.02 -14.61
CA ILE A 140 -9.77 5.16 -14.68
C ILE A 140 -8.45 5.93 -14.96
N TYR A 141 -8.54 7.17 -15.45
CA TYR A 141 -7.38 7.99 -15.77
C TYR A 141 -6.80 8.70 -14.55
N SER A 142 -7.62 8.90 -13.52
CA SER A 142 -7.18 9.44 -12.22
C SER A 142 -6.61 8.36 -11.30
N THR A 143 -6.79 7.08 -11.63
CA THR A 143 -6.44 5.96 -10.76
C THR A 143 -4.93 5.80 -10.58
N PHE A 144 -4.49 5.77 -9.33
CA PHE A 144 -3.17 5.30 -8.92
C PHE A 144 -3.29 4.10 -7.99
N VAL A 145 -2.17 3.42 -7.76
CA VAL A 145 -2.10 2.19 -6.99
C VAL A 145 -1.33 2.44 -5.70
N ILE A 146 -1.88 2.02 -4.56
CA ILE A 146 -1.13 1.82 -3.32
C ILE A 146 -0.52 0.43 -3.37
N HIS A 147 0.81 0.35 -3.43
CA HIS A 147 1.53 -0.88 -3.11
C HIS A 147 1.92 -0.87 -1.64
N TYR A 148 1.37 -1.80 -0.87
CA TYR A 148 1.70 -1.95 0.55
C TYR A 148 2.59 -3.17 0.76
N ASP A 149 3.81 -2.93 1.26
CA ASP A 149 4.69 -3.98 1.76
C ASP A 149 4.39 -4.23 3.25
N SER A 150 3.80 -5.38 3.57
CA SER A 150 3.39 -5.69 4.94
C SER A 150 4.56 -6.08 5.84
N TRP A 151 5.71 -6.43 5.28
CA TRP A 151 6.90 -6.79 6.03
C TRP A 151 7.69 -5.54 6.40
N GLU A 152 8.03 -4.72 5.41
CA GLU A 152 8.76 -3.47 5.61
C GLU A 152 7.88 -2.33 6.14
N LYS A 153 6.56 -2.53 6.16
CA LYS A 153 5.55 -1.51 6.49
C LYS A 153 5.77 -0.26 5.64
N THR A 154 5.89 -0.44 4.32
CA THR A 154 6.03 0.65 3.36
C THR A 154 4.79 0.76 2.46
N ILE A 155 4.43 1.99 2.11
CA ILE A 155 3.38 2.31 1.15
C ILE A 155 4.06 3.03 -0.02
N ASP A 156 4.00 2.43 -1.20
CA ASP A 156 4.41 3.07 -2.45
C ASP A 156 3.18 3.54 -3.22
N ILE A 157 3.20 4.78 -3.68
CA ILE A 157 2.20 5.33 -4.60
C ILE A 157 2.71 5.14 -6.01
N VAL A 158 2.01 4.29 -6.77
CA VAL A 158 2.42 3.82 -8.09
C VAL A 158 1.44 4.33 -9.14
N LEU A 159 1.98 4.95 -10.18
CA LEU A 159 1.21 5.38 -11.35
C LEU A 159 1.92 4.92 -12.61
N ASP A 160 1.19 4.28 -13.52
CA ASP A 160 1.74 3.68 -14.75
C ASP A 160 2.91 2.71 -14.49
N GLY A 161 2.84 1.96 -13.39
CA GLY A 161 3.87 0.99 -13.00
C GLY A 161 5.13 1.62 -12.38
N ASN A 162 5.22 2.95 -12.29
CA ASN A 162 6.34 3.64 -11.67
C ASN A 162 5.98 4.04 -10.23
N SER A 163 6.84 3.70 -9.28
CA SER A 163 6.74 4.24 -7.91
C SER A 163 7.13 5.72 -7.93
N LEU A 164 6.20 6.58 -7.51
CA LEU A 164 6.36 8.04 -7.47
C LEU A 164 6.69 8.54 -6.07
N LEU A 165 6.07 7.94 -5.05
CA LEU A 165 6.26 8.31 -3.65
C LEU A 165 6.35 7.05 -2.81
N THR A 166 7.28 7.01 -1.86
CA THR A 166 7.42 5.92 -0.89
C THR A 166 7.26 6.47 0.51
N PHE A 167 6.46 5.81 1.33
CA PHE A 167 6.23 6.15 2.74
C PHE A 167 6.55 4.94 3.62
N LYS A 168 7.23 5.14 4.75
CA LYS A 168 7.58 4.07 5.69
C LYS A 168 7.00 4.34 7.07
N LYS A 169 6.42 3.31 7.67
CA LYS A 169 5.95 3.36 9.06
C LYS A 169 7.14 3.49 10.01
N LYS A 170 7.06 4.41 10.96
CA LYS A 170 8.01 4.52 12.08
C LYS A 170 7.57 3.63 13.23
#